data_AF-A0A6P9DK69-F1
#
_entry.id   AF-A0A6P9DK69-F1
#
_cell.length_a   1.000
_cell.length_b   1.000
_cell.length_c   1.000
_cell.angle_alpha   90.00
_cell.angle_beta   90.00
_cell.angle_gamma   90.00
#
_symmetry.space_group_name_H-M   'P 1'
#
loop_
_entity.id
_entity.type
_entity.pdbx_description
1 polymer ?
#
loop_
_entity_poly.entity_id
_entity_poly.type
_entity_poly.pdbx_seq_one_letter_code
_entity_poly.pdbx_strand_id
1 'polypeptide(L)'
;MELENIVANTVLLKAREGGGGKRKGKSKKWKEILKFPHISQCEDLRRTIERDYYSLCDKQPIGRFLFRQFCETRLELECCIKFLDSVVEYEVLPDDKLGEKGKEIVMKYLIPGSPVYVAEASQDLVQQIKEKLENSPCKELFSPCVKSVHEYLSGEPFQEYSESMYFDRFLQWKWLERQPVTKNTFRQYRVLGKGGFGEVCACQVRATGKMYACKRLEKKRIKKRKGESMALNEKQILEKVNSQFVVNLAYAYETKDALCLVLTIMNGGDLKFHIYNMGNPGFEEERALFYAAEILCGLEDLHRENTVYRDLKPENILLDDYGHIRISDLGLAVKIPEGDSIRGRVGTVGYMAPEVLNNQRYTLSPDYWGLGCLIYEMIAGQSPFRGRKEKVKREEVDRRVLEMEEVYSHKFSEEAKSICKMLLNKDVKQRLGCQDGATEVKSHPFFKSMDFKRLQAGMLEPPFVPDPRAVYCKDVLDIEQFSTVKGVNLDQTDDDFYSKFSTGSVSIPWQNEMMETECFKELNLFGPNGTISPDLNKNYPPEPPKKGLLHRIFKRQHQNNSKSAPNSKANLNHHINSNHVSSNSTGSS
;
A
#
# COMPACT_ATOMS: atom_id res chain seq x y z
N MET A 1 -26.98 25.39 7.18
CA MET A 1 -25.79 25.02 7.97
C MET A 1 -25.83 23.53 8.28
N GLU A 2 -26.85 23.06 8.99
CA GLU A 2 -27.11 21.62 9.23
C GLU A 2 -27.35 20.82 7.93
N LEU A 3 -28.03 21.44 6.95
CA LEU A 3 -28.34 20.80 5.66
C LEU A 3 -27.09 20.36 4.87
N GLU A 4 -26.02 21.15 4.86
CA GLU A 4 -24.80 20.79 4.11
C GLU A 4 -24.13 19.55 4.72
N ASN A 5 -24.06 19.47 6.05
CA ASN A 5 -23.50 18.33 6.75
C ASN A 5 -24.38 17.08 6.57
N ILE A 6 -25.70 17.22 6.69
CA ILE A 6 -26.66 16.13 6.44
C ILE A 6 -26.49 15.60 5.01
N VAL A 7 -26.52 16.48 4.01
CA VAL A 7 -26.38 16.08 2.60
C VAL A 7 -25.03 15.40 2.37
N ALA A 8 -23.93 15.97 2.88
CA ALA A 8 -22.60 15.40 2.77
C ALA A 8 -22.52 13.99 3.38
N ASN A 9 -23.13 13.77 4.55
CA ASN A 9 -23.17 12.49 5.25
C ASN A 9 -24.02 11.47 4.51
N THR A 10 -25.24 11.85 4.14
CA THR A 10 -26.14 10.95 3.40
C THR A 10 -25.53 10.50 2.08
N VAL A 11 -24.85 11.40 1.35
CA VAL A 11 -24.18 11.06 0.10
C VAL A 11 -22.99 10.11 0.35
N LEU A 12 -22.20 10.32 1.40
CA LEU A 12 -21.09 9.43 1.75
C LEU A 12 -21.59 8.03 2.16
N LEU A 13 -22.58 7.96 3.05
CA LEU A 13 -23.15 6.69 3.50
C LEU A 13 -23.73 5.88 2.34
N LYS A 14 -24.46 6.54 1.44
CA LYS A 14 -24.98 5.90 0.22
C LYS A 14 -23.86 5.39 -0.70
N ALA A 15 -22.72 6.08 -0.75
CA ALA A 15 -21.56 5.62 -1.52
C ALA A 15 -20.86 4.41 -0.86
N ARG A 16 -20.78 4.38 0.48
CA ARG A 16 -20.25 3.23 1.26
C ARG A 16 -21.08 1.97 1.06
N GLU A 17 -22.40 2.08 0.99
CA GLU A 17 -23.31 0.96 0.67
C GLU A 17 -23.21 0.45 -0.79
N GLY A 18 -22.26 0.95 -1.58
CA GLY A 18 -22.08 0.57 -2.99
C GLY A 18 -23.00 1.32 -3.95
N GLY A 19 -23.72 2.36 -3.50
CA GLY A 19 -24.59 3.20 -4.33
C GLY A 19 -25.80 2.45 -4.89
N GLY A 20 -26.98 2.66 -4.30
CA GLY A 20 -28.24 1.91 -4.46
C GLY A 20 -28.66 1.36 -5.85
N GLY A 21 -27.89 0.44 -6.43
CA GLY A 21 -28.15 -0.22 -7.70
C GLY A 21 -27.12 -1.30 -8.04
N LYS A 22 -27.40 -2.11 -9.07
CA LYS A 22 -26.62 -3.32 -9.46
C LYS A 22 -25.14 -3.09 -9.84
N ARG A 23 -24.67 -1.84 -9.84
CA ARG A 23 -23.33 -1.46 -10.35
C ARG A 23 -22.30 -1.28 -9.25
N LYS A 24 -22.68 -1.40 -7.97
CA LYS A 24 -21.75 -1.26 -6.83
C LYS A 24 -20.84 -0.01 -6.96
N GLY A 25 -21.41 1.14 -7.36
CA GLY A 25 -20.69 2.41 -7.55
C GLY A 25 -19.99 2.62 -8.91
N LYS A 26 -19.85 1.59 -9.75
CA LYS A 26 -19.21 1.67 -11.08
C LYS A 26 -19.93 2.65 -12.02
N SER A 27 -19.16 3.41 -12.80
CA SER A 27 -19.66 4.25 -13.89
C SER A 27 -20.47 3.45 -14.91
N LYS A 28 -21.45 4.07 -15.58
CA LYS A 28 -22.19 3.41 -16.68
C LYS A 28 -21.27 2.94 -17.83
N LYS A 29 -20.11 3.60 -17.98
CA LYS A 29 -19.12 3.37 -19.05
C LYS A 29 -17.86 2.64 -18.57
N TRP A 30 -17.89 1.97 -17.42
CA TRP A 30 -16.67 1.42 -16.82
C TRP A 30 -15.93 0.42 -17.72
N LYS A 31 -16.65 -0.40 -18.50
CA LYS A 31 -16.04 -1.32 -19.49
C LYS A 31 -15.37 -0.60 -20.66
N GLU A 32 -15.81 0.61 -21.00
CA GLU A 32 -15.12 1.46 -21.99
C GLU A 32 -13.85 2.06 -21.39
N ILE A 33 -13.89 2.46 -20.11
CA ILE A 33 -12.76 3.03 -19.38
C ILE A 33 -11.64 1.98 -19.19
N LEU A 34 -12.01 0.74 -18.86
CA LEU A 34 -11.10 -0.38 -18.62
C LEU A 34 -11.02 -1.35 -19.82
N LYS A 35 -11.23 -0.86 -21.03
CA LYS A 35 -11.16 -1.71 -22.23
C LYS A 35 -9.70 -2.10 -22.47
N PHE A 36 -9.43 -3.40 -22.61
CA PHE A 36 -8.08 -3.85 -22.93
C PHE A 36 -7.57 -3.25 -24.25
N PRO A 37 -6.28 -2.89 -24.30
CA PRO A 37 -5.61 -2.61 -25.55
C PRO A 37 -5.49 -3.90 -26.37
N HIS A 38 -5.32 -3.77 -27.68
CA HIS A 38 -4.85 -4.91 -28.46
C HIS A 38 -3.41 -5.24 -28.06
N ILE A 39 -3.04 -6.54 -28.04
CA ILE A 39 -1.73 -6.99 -27.54
C ILE A 39 -0.53 -6.32 -28.22
N SER A 40 -0.67 -5.93 -29.49
CA SER A 40 0.39 -5.19 -30.21
C SER A 40 0.74 -3.84 -29.60
N GLN A 41 -0.16 -3.24 -28.79
CA GLN A 41 0.09 -2.00 -28.07
C GLN A 41 0.87 -2.22 -26.76
N CYS A 42 1.08 -3.48 -26.36
CA CYS A 42 1.83 -3.86 -25.17
C CYS A 42 3.28 -4.25 -25.48
N GLU A 43 3.75 -4.13 -26.72
CA GLU A 43 5.11 -4.55 -27.12
C GLU A 43 6.22 -3.77 -26.40
N ASP A 44 6.06 -2.45 -26.25
CA ASP A 44 7.02 -1.64 -25.48
C ASP A 44 7.03 -2.07 -24.00
N LEU A 45 5.87 -2.41 -23.46
CA LEU A 45 5.75 -2.92 -22.08
C LEU A 45 6.42 -4.30 -21.94
N ARG A 46 6.24 -5.19 -22.91
CA ARG A 46 6.90 -6.50 -22.95
C ARG A 46 8.42 -6.37 -22.90
N ARG A 47 8.98 -5.37 -23.58
CA ARG A 47 10.44 -5.12 -23.63
C ARG A 47 11.00 -4.48 -22.37
N THR A 48 10.20 -3.66 -21.69
CA THR A 48 10.66 -2.80 -20.58
C THR A 48 10.30 -3.33 -19.19
N ILE A 49 9.40 -4.32 -19.11
CA ILE A 49 9.04 -4.93 -17.83
C ILE A 49 10.20 -5.80 -17.31
N GLU A 50 10.54 -5.61 -16.05
CA GLU A 50 11.52 -6.45 -15.35
C GLU A 50 10.95 -7.86 -15.15
N ARG A 51 11.66 -8.87 -15.63
CA ARG A 51 11.26 -10.29 -15.53
C ARG A 51 11.70 -10.89 -14.19
N ASP A 52 11.14 -10.36 -13.11
CA ASP A 52 11.36 -10.89 -11.75
C ASP A 52 10.18 -11.75 -11.29
N TYR A 53 10.42 -13.04 -11.03
CA TYR A 53 9.40 -14.01 -10.66
C TYR A 53 8.63 -13.59 -9.39
N TYR A 54 9.34 -13.19 -8.34
CA TYR A 54 8.71 -12.83 -7.06
C TYR A 54 7.83 -11.59 -7.19
N SER A 55 8.25 -10.60 -7.97
CA SER A 55 7.46 -9.40 -8.26
C SER A 55 6.22 -9.72 -9.10
N LEU A 56 6.37 -10.49 -10.18
CA LEU A 56 5.30 -10.69 -11.17
C LEU A 56 4.32 -11.80 -10.77
N CYS A 57 4.80 -12.91 -10.23
CA CYS A 57 4.01 -14.13 -10.01
C CYS A 57 3.65 -14.40 -8.55
N ASP A 58 4.22 -13.65 -7.60
CA ASP A 58 3.93 -13.82 -6.17
C ASP A 58 3.32 -12.55 -5.56
N LYS A 59 4.06 -11.42 -5.60
CA LYS A 59 3.64 -10.15 -4.97
C LYS A 59 2.49 -9.45 -5.67
N GLN A 60 2.45 -9.48 -7.01
CA GLN A 60 1.41 -8.80 -7.79
C GLN A 60 0.14 -9.67 -7.91
N PRO A 61 -1.01 -9.26 -7.33
CA PRO A 61 -2.21 -10.11 -7.23
C PRO A 61 -2.71 -10.66 -8.57
N ILE A 62 -2.79 -9.83 -9.61
CA ILE A 62 -3.24 -10.26 -10.94
C ILE A 62 -2.20 -11.16 -11.61
N GLY A 63 -0.91 -10.85 -11.45
CA GLY A 63 0.16 -11.66 -12.01
C GLY A 63 0.25 -13.04 -11.35
N ARG A 64 0.13 -13.11 -10.01
CA ARG A 64 -0.01 -14.37 -9.25
C ARG A 64 -1.20 -15.19 -9.71
N PHE A 65 -2.35 -14.56 -9.91
CA PHE A 65 -3.54 -15.24 -10.40
C PHE A 65 -3.31 -15.82 -11.80
N LEU A 66 -2.78 -15.03 -12.74
CA LEU A 66 -2.56 -15.47 -14.12
C LEU A 66 -1.46 -16.54 -14.23
N PHE A 67 -0.42 -16.46 -13.39
CA PHE A 67 0.59 -17.51 -13.28
C PHE A 67 -0.01 -18.82 -12.78
N ARG A 68 -0.88 -18.75 -11.76
CA ARG A 68 -1.60 -19.93 -11.25
C ARG A 68 -2.55 -20.54 -12.30
N GLN A 69 -3.27 -19.73 -13.06
CA GLN A 69 -4.08 -20.23 -14.19
C GLN A 69 -3.23 -20.91 -15.25
N PHE A 70 -2.00 -20.43 -15.50
CA PHE A 70 -1.05 -21.12 -16.36
C PHE A 70 -0.61 -22.46 -15.75
N CYS A 71 -0.25 -22.49 -14.46
CA CYS A 71 0.14 -23.73 -13.77
C CYS A 71 -0.96 -24.80 -13.77
N GLU A 72 -2.23 -24.41 -13.67
CA GLU A 72 -3.38 -25.33 -13.73
C GLU A 72 -3.48 -26.09 -15.07
N THR A 73 -2.80 -25.64 -16.13
CA THR A 73 -2.77 -26.34 -17.42
C THR A 73 -1.82 -27.55 -17.45
N ARG A 74 -0.94 -27.69 -16.43
CA ARG A 74 0.08 -28.74 -16.33
C ARG A 74 0.01 -29.39 -14.95
N LEU A 75 -0.22 -30.70 -14.90
CA LEU A 75 -0.43 -31.43 -13.65
C LEU A 75 0.72 -31.23 -12.64
N GLU A 76 1.97 -31.25 -13.10
CA GLU A 76 3.16 -31.07 -12.25
C GLU A 76 3.21 -29.69 -11.56
N LEU A 77 2.87 -28.63 -12.29
CA LEU A 77 2.83 -27.27 -11.76
C LEU A 77 1.62 -27.07 -10.84
N GLU A 78 0.46 -27.63 -11.23
CA GLU A 78 -0.75 -27.61 -10.41
C GLU A 78 -0.50 -28.25 -9.02
N CYS A 79 0.25 -29.36 -8.96
CA CYS A 79 0.66 -30.01 -7.72
C CYS A 79 1.49 -29.09 -6.83
N CYS A 80 2.47 -28.37 -7.40
CA CYS A 80 3.26 -27.37 -6.68
C CYS A 80 2.37 -26.28 -6.06
N ILE A 81 1.43 -25.73 -6.85
CA ILE A 81 0.51 -24.70 -6.38
C ILE A 81 -0.40 -25.22 -5.24
N LYS A 82 -0.95 -26.42 -5.37
CA LYS A 82 -1.79 -27.05 -4.34
C LYS A 82 -1.02 -27.31 -3.04
N PHE A 83 0.26 -27.68 -3.14
CA PHE A 83 1.13 -27.80 -1.97
C PHE A 83 1.31 -26.45 -1.27
N LEU A 84 1.67 -25.39 -2.01
CA LEU A 84 1.84 -24.04 -1.45
C LEU A 84 0.55 -23.57 -0.75
N ASP A 85 -0.62 -23.79 -1.35
CA ASP A 85 -1.90 -23.42 -0.73
C ASP A 85 -2.18 -24.21 0.55
N SER A 86 -1.83 -25.50 0.56
CA SER A 86 -1.98 -26.35 1.76
C SER A 86 -1.05 -25.89 2.90
N VAL A 87 0.13 -25.36 2.60
CA VAL A 87 1.04 -24.78 3.60
C VAL A 87 0.50 -23.47 4.14
N VAL A 88 -0.07 -22.60 3.30
CA VAL A 88 -0.72 -21.36 3.76
C VAL A 88 -1.88 -21.67 4.71
N GLU A 89 -2.68 -22.72 4.42
CA GLU A 89 -3.71 -23.20 5.35
C GLU A 89 -3.11 -23.70 6.67
N TYR A 90 -2.01 -24.45 6.62
CA TYR A 90 -1.32 -24.95 7.80
C TYR A 90 -0.86 -23.83 8.74
N GLU A 91 -0.26 -22.76 8.18
CA GLU A 91 0.29 -21.64 8.96
C GLU A 91 -0.75 -20.87 9.79
N VAL A 92 -2.04 -20.98 9.46
CA VAL A 92 -3.12 -20.26 10.15
C VAL A 92 -3.99 -21.17 11.03
N LEU A 93 -3.70 -22.47 11.05
CA LEU A 93 -4.41 -23.41 11.94
C LEU A 93 -4.05 -23.17 13.41
N PRO A 94 -5.00 -23.39 14.34
CA PRO A 94 -4.68 -23.47 15.77
C PRO A 94 -3.57 -24.49 16.05
N ASP A 95 -2.74 -24.23 17.06
CA ASP A 95 -1.54 -25.03 17.36
C ASP A 95 -1.85 -26.52 17.59
N ASP A 96 -3.00 -26.83 18.21
CA ASP A 96 -3.47 -28.21 18.45
C ASP A 96 -3.84 -28.97 17.16
N LYS A 97 -4.00 -28.27 16.04
CA LYS A 97 -4.33 -28.85 14.72
C LYS A 97 -3.13 -28.99 13.79
N LEU A 98 -1.99 -28.40 14.13
CA LEU A 98 -0.79 -28.46 13.28
C LEU A 98 -0.31 -29.89 13.07
N GLY A 99 -0.32 -30.74 14.11
CA GLY A 99 0.15 -32.12 13.99
C GLY A 99 -0.63 -32.95 12.95
N GLU A 100 -1.95 -32.81 12.92
CA GLU A 100 -2.82 -33.53 11.97
C GLU A 100 -2.63 -33.03 10.54
N LYS A 101 -2.76 -31.72 10.31
CA LYS A 101 -2.60 -31.12 8.97
C LYS A 101 -1.18 -31.31 8.43
N GLY A 102 -0.16 -31.23 9.28
CA GLY A 102 1.22 -31.47 8.88
C GLY A 102 1.42 -32.89 8.35
N LYS A 103 0.82 -33.90 9.01
CA LYS A 103 0.86 -35.30 8.54
C LYS A 103 0.13 -35.48 7.22
N GLU A 104 -1.03 -34.83 7.06
CA GLU A 104 -1.77 -34.80 5.79
C GLU A 104 -0.91 -34.25 4.65
N ILE A 105 -0.27 -33.09 4.85
CA ILE A 105 0.59 -32.44 3.84
C ILE A 105 1.76 -33.35 3.46
N VAL A 106 2.45 -33.93 4.45
CA VAL A 106 3.57 -34.85 4.21
C VAL A 106 3.12 -36.04 3.38
N MET A 107 2.04 -36.73 3.80
CA MET A 107 1.53 -37.91 3.11
C MET A 107 1.05 -37.61 1.69
N LYS A 108 0.42 -36.45 1.50
CA LYS A 108 -0.18 -36.05 0.23
C LYS A 108 0.84 -35.54 -0.76
N TYR A 109 1.78 -34.69 -0.36
CA TYR A 109 2.65 -33.98 -1.31
C TYR A 109 4.12 -34.40 -1.25
N LEU A 110 4.60 -34.97 -0.13
CA LEU A 110 6.04 -35.14 0.12
C LEU A 110 6.50 -36.61 0.12
N ILE A 111 5.61 -37.56 -0.16
CA ILE A 111 5.95 -38.99 -0.26
C ILE A 111 5.98 -39.45 -1.73
N PRO A 112 7.10 -40.04 -2.19
CA PRO A 112 7.17 -40.67 -3.51
C PRO A 112 6.07 -41.73 -3.70
N GLY A 113 5.34 -41.65 -4.81
CA GLY A 113 4.21 -42.54 -5.12
C GLY A 113 2.83 -41.92 -4.88
N SER A 114 2.74 -40.75 -4.24
CA SER A 114 1.50 -39.96 -4.24
C SER A 114 1.21 -39.42 -5.66
N PRO A 115 -0.06 -39.41 -6.11
CA PRO A 115 -0.44 -38.83 -7.41
C PRO A 115 -0.20 -37.31 -7.49
N VAL A 116 -0.02 -36.64 -6.36
CA VAL A 116 0.27 -35.19 -6.28
C VAL A 116 1.62 -34.91 -5.61
N TYR A 117 2.56 -35.83 -5.76
CA TYR A 117 3.93 -35.69 -5.23
C TYR A 117 4.66 -34.47 -5.84
N VAL A 118 5.31 -33.70 -4.98
CA VAL A 118 6.14 -32.54 -5.32
C VAL A 118 7.60 -32.95 -5.20
N ALA A 119 8.25 -33.20 -6.34
CA ALA A 119 9.62 -33.75 -6.40
C ALA A 119 10.69 -32.71 -6.02
N GLU A 120 10.33 -31.43 -6.07
CA GLU A 120 11.18 -30.28 -5.83
C GLU A 120 11.54 -30.11 -4.34
N ALA A 121 10.78 -30.74 -3.45
CA ALA A 121 11.12 -30.83 -2.04
C ALA A 121 12.13 -31.96 -1.83
N SER A 122 13.37 -31.62 -1.44
CA SER A 122 14.41 -32.63 -1.23
C SER A 122 14.05 -33.63 -0.13
N GLN A 123 14.42 -34.90 -0.31
CA GLN A 123 14.11 -35.95 0.67
C GLN A 123 14.76 -35.69 2.05
N ASP A 124 15.91 -35.02 2.07
CA ASP A 124 16.57 -34.59 3.31
C ASP A 124 15.71 -33.57 4.09
N LEU A 125 15.10 -32.60 3.40
CA LEU A 125 14.17 -31.65 4.02
C LEU A 125 12.91 -32.35 4.53
N VAL A 126 12.37 -33.30 3.75
CA VAL A 126 11.19 -34.07 4.14
C VAL A 126 11.46 -34.88 5.42
N GLN A 127 12.65 -35.47 5.56
CA GLN A 127 13.04 -36.20 6.76
C GLN A 127 13.10 -35.28 7.99
N GLN A 128 13.71 -34.10 7.86
CA GLN A 128 13.75 -33.10 8.94
C GLN A 128 12.35 -32.62 9.34
N ILE A 129 11.45 -32.47 8.37
CA ILE A 129 10.05 -32.09 8.64
C ILE A 129 9.34 -33.19 9.44
N LYS A 130 9.49 -34.47 9.05
CA LYS A 130 8.89 -35.59 9.78
C LYS A 130 9.34 -35.63 11.24
N GLU A 131 10.63 -35.46 11.49
CA GLU A 131 11.20 -35.43 12.84
C GLU A 131 10.66 -34.25 13.67
N LYS A 132 10.60 -33.04 13.08
CA LYS A 132 10.04 -31.87 13.78
C LYS A 132 8.54 -32.00 14.04
N LEU A 133 7.79 -32.57 13.10
CA LEU A 133 6.35 -32.77 13.19
C LEU A 133 5.95 -33.72 14.33
N GLU A 134 6.78 -34.71 14.64
CA GLU A 134 6.56 -35.65 15.76
C GLU A 134 6.88 -35.03 17.12
N ASN A 135 7.86 -34.11 17.18
CA ASN A 135 8.36 -33.57 18.44
C ASN A 135 7.70 -32.24 18.85
N SER A 136 7.67 -31.27 17.93
CA SER A 136 7.19 -29.91 18.19
C SER A 136 6.81 -29.22 16.88
N PRO A 137 5.59 -29.45 16.35
CA PRO A 137 5.13 -28.77 15.16
C PRO A 137 5.05 -27.27 15.41
N CYS A 138 5.57 -26.49 14.46
CA CYS A 138 5.52 -25.04 14.51
C CYS A 138 5.01 -24.49 13.17
N LYS A 139 4.51 -23.25 13.19
CA LYS A 139 3.90 -22.59 12.03
C LYS A 139 4.87 -22.54 10.83
N GLU A 140 6.17 -22.41 11.07
CA GLU A 140 7.21 -22.31 10.02
C GLU A 140 7.74 -23.66 9.50
N LEU A 141 7.12 -24.78 9.88
CA LEU A 141 7.63 -26.14 9.61
C LEU A 141 7.97 -26.39 8.13
N PHE A 142 7.12 -25.92 7.21
CA PHE A 142 7.26 -26.16 5.76
C PHE A 142 8.01 -25.04 5.01
N SER A 143 8.46 -23.99 5.69
CA SER A 143 9.12 -22.83 5.06
C SER A 143 10.30 -23.21 4.14
N PRO A 144 11.17 -24.18 4.50
CA PRO A 144 12.22 -24.64 3.60
C PRO A 144 11.70 -25.29 2.31
N CYS A 145 10.64 -26.11 2.38
CA CYS A 145 10.05 -26.74 1.20
C CYS A 145 9.33 -25.72 0.32
N VAL A 146 8.63 -24.74 0.92
CA VAL A 146 8.05 -23.61 0.19
C VAL A 146 9.13 -22.89 -0.63
N LYS A 147 10.28 -22.60 -0.01
CA LYS A 147 11.41 -21.96 -0.70
C LYS A 147 11.89 -22.79 -1.90
N SER A 148 12.11 -24.10 -1.73
CA SER A 148 12.53 -24.97 -2.85
C SER A 148 11.51 -25.01 -3.99
N VAL A 149 10.20 -25.03 -3.68
CA VAL A 149 9.15 -24.99 -4.71
C VAL A 149 9.15 -23.65 -5.45
N HIS A 150 9.31 -22.52 -4.75
CA HIS A 150 9.43 -21.21 -5.42
C HIS A 150 10.71 -21.10 -6.27
N GLU A 151 11.83 -21.66 -5.83
CA GLU A 151 13.07 -21.73 -6.62
C GLU A 151 12.84 -22.48 -7.94
N TYR A 152 12.17 -23.64 -7.90
CA TYR A 152 11.78 -24.36 -9.11
C TYR A 152 10.84 -23.55 -10.01
N LEU A 153 9.74 -23.03 -9.47
CA LEU A 153 8.75 -22.27 -10.23
C LEU A 153 9.34 -21.00 -10.86
N SER A 154 10.38 -20.42 -10.25
CA SER A 154 11.09 -19.24 -10.77
C SER A 154 12.00 -19.54 -11.98
N GLY A 155 12.27 -20.81 -12.27
CA GLY A 155 13.10 -21.27 -13.38
C GLY A 155 12.32 -21.46 -14.68
N GLU A 156 12.38 -22.66 -15.24
CA GLU A 156 11.74 -23.02 -16.51
C GLU A 156 10.22 -22.73 -16.53
N PRO A 157 9.42 -23.02 -15.49
CA PRO A 157 7.98 -22.70 -15.51
C PRO A 157 7.69 -21.21 -15.69
N PHE A 158 8.49 -20.33 -15.10
CA PHE A 158 8.34 -18.89 -15.27
C PHE A 158 8.74 -18.40 -16.67
N GLN A 159 9.75 -19.02 -17.28
CA GLN A 159 10.13 -18.73 -18.67
C GLN A 159 9.02 -19.11 -19.65
N GLU A 160 8.43 -20.29 -19.49
CA GLU A 160 7.30 -20.73 -20.32
C GLU A 160 6.06 -19.85 -20.12
N TYR A 161 5.75 -19.50 -18.86
CA TYR A 161 4.67 -18.55 -18.57
C TYR A 161 4.87 -17.23 -19.33
N SER A 162 6.10 -16.71 -19.38
CA SER A 162 6.43 -15.44 -20.03
C SER A 162 6.18 -15.45 -21.55
N GLU A 163 6.15 -16.62 -22.18
CA GLU A 163 5.85 -16.80 -23.60
C GLU A 163 4.39 -17.25 -23.85
N SER A 164 3.59 -17.39 -22.79
CA SER A 164 2.20 -17.83 -22.85
C SER A 164 1.20 -16.68 -23.06
N MET A 165 -0.02 -17.02 -23.49
CA MET A 165 -1.13 -16.06 -23.56
C MET A 165 -1.55 -15.48 -22.20
N TYR A 166 -1.24 -16.15 -21.09
CA TYR A 166 -1.52 -15.65 -19.75
C TYR A 166 -0.63 -14.45 -19.41
N PHE A 167 0.64 -14.48 -19.82
CA PHE A 167 1.52 -13.32 -19.70
C PHE A 167 1.12 -12.20 -20.65
N ASP A 168 0.67 -12.52 -21.87
CA ASP A 168 0.10 -11.52 -22.78
C ASP A 168 -1.10 -10.79 -22.15
N ARG A 169 -1.97 -11.54 -21.46
CA ARG A 169 -3.08 -10.96 -20.68
C ARG A 169 -2.57 -10.15 -19.48
N PHE A 170 -1.53 -10.59 -18.79
CA PHE A 170 -0.90 -9.80 -17.73
C PHE A 170 -0.39 -8.45 -18.26
N LEU A 171 0.22 -8.42 -19.45
CA LEU A 171 0.67 -7.18 -20.08
C LEU A 171 -0.47 -6.23 -20.42
N GLN A 172 -1.64 -6.73 -20.84
CA GLN A 172 -2.82 -5.89 -21.05
C GLN A 172 -3.32 -5.26 -19.73
N TRP A 173 -3.34 -6.03 -18.64
CA TRP A 173 -3.65 -5.51 -17.30
C TRP A 173 -2.63 -4.47 -16.84
N LYS A 174 -1.34 -4.73 -17.06
CA LYS A 174 -0.26 -3.81 -16.72
C LYS A 174 -0.30 -2.54 -17.56
N TRP A 175 -0.77 -2.62 -18.81
CA TRP A 175 -1.02 -1.45 -19.65
C TRP A 175 -2.16 -0.58 -19.12
N LEU A 176 -3.25 -1.20 -18.63
CA LEU A 176 -4.36 -0.48 -17.98
C LEU A 176 -3.90 0.20 -16.67
N GLU A 177 -3.11 -0.50 -15.86
CA GLU A 177 -2.53 0.02 -14.61
C GLU A 177 -1.71 1.30 -14.84
N ARG A 178 -0.93 1.34 -15.93
CA ARG A 178 -0.05 2.46 -16.31
C ARG A 178 -0.75 3.61 -17.03
N GLN A 179 -2.08 3.58 -17.20
CA GLN A 179 -2.79 4.69 -17.80
C GLN A 179 -2.72 5.95 -16.90
N PRO A 180 -2.66 7.16 -17.49
CA PRO A 180 -2.56 8.40 -16.72
C PRO A 180 -3.70 8.58 -15.71
N VAL A 181 -3.34 8.90 -14.47
CA VAL A 181 -4.29 9.20 -13.40
C VAL A 181 -4.51 10.71 -13.34
N THR A 182 -5.78 11.13 -13.30
CA THR A 182 -6.14 12.55 -13.19
C THR A 182 -7.30 12.73 -12.22
N LYS A 183 -7.66 13.99 -11.93
CA LYS A 183 -8.90 14.29 -11.17
C LYS A 183 -10.16 13.63 -11.75
N ASN A 184 -10.18 13.32 -13.04
CA ASN A 184 -11.33 12.69 -13.70
C ASN A 184 -11.45 11.19 -13.41
N THR A 185 -10.40 10.56 -12.88
CA THR A 185 -10.43 9.17 -12.42
C THR A 185 -11.37 9.00 -11.21
N PHE A 186 -11.58 10.07 -10.43
CA PHE A 186 -12.29 10.02 -9.15
C PHE A 186 -13.60 10.81 -9.13
N ARG A 187 -14.48 10.47 -8.18
CA ARG A 187 -15.54 11.33 -7.64
C ARG A 187 -15.12 11.74 -6.24
N GLN A 188 -15.30 13.01 -5.87
CA GLN A 188 -15.00 13.52 -4.54
C GLN A 188 -16.27 13.57 -3.68
N TYR A 189 -16.10 13.33 -2.39
CA TYR A 189 -17.11 13.39 -1.36
C TYR A 189 -16.66 14.33 -0.24
N ARG A 190 -17.27 14.21 0.95
CA ARG A 190 -17.00 15.11 2.08
C ARG A 190 -15.56 15.04 2.58
N VAL A 191 -15.12 16.14 3.20
CA VAL A 191 -13.89 16.20 3.98
C VAL A 191 -14.03 15.34 5.23
N LEU A 192 -13.00 14.55 5.51
CA LEU A 192 -12.88 13.64 6.65
C LEU A 192 -12.01 14.26 7.75
N GLY A 193 -11.00 15.04 7.37
CA GLY A 193 -10.08 15.65 8.32
C GLY A 193 -9.11 16.64 7.68
N LYS A 194 -8.26 17.22 8.51
CA LYS A 194 -7.27 18.23 8.16
C LYS A 194 -5.88 17.76 8.57
N GLY A 195 -4.93 17.78 7.64
CA GLY A 195 -3.51 17.46 7.87
C GLY A 195 -2.63 18.70 7.78
N GLY A 196 -1.30 18.53 7.94
CA GLY A 196 -0.36 19.66 7.98
C GLY A 196 -0.33 20.53 6.71
N PHE A 197 -0.48 19.91 5.53
CA PHE A 197 -0.36 20.58 4.22
C PHE A 197 -1.69 20.73 3.46
N GLY A 198 -2.81 20.31 4.05
CA GLY A 198 -4.12 20.40 3.40
C GLY A 198 -5.14 19.48 4.05
N GLU A 199 -6.09 18.98 3.27
CA GLU A 199 -7.25 18.24 3.76
C GLU A 199 -7.24 16.78 3.30
N VAL A 200 -8.00 15.94 4.00
CA VAL A 200 -8.30 14.57 3.59
C VAL A 200 -9.79 14.49 3.28
N CYS A 201 -10.16 14.07 2.08
CA CYS A 201 -11.56 13.87 1.69
C CYS A 201 -11.82 12.43 1.22
N ALA A 202 -13.05 11.95 1.36
CA ALA A 202 -13.42 10.67 0.76
C ALA A 202 -13.50 10.82 -0.77
N CYS A 203 -13.06 9.81 -1.51
CA CYS A 203 -13.18 9.75 -2.96
C CYS A 203 -13.55 8.33 -3.43
N GLN A 204 -14.00 8.22 -4.67
CA GLN A 204 -14.36 6.94 -5.29
C GLN A 204 -13.79 6.85 -6.70
N VAL A 205 -13.15 5.74 -7.04
CA VAL A 205 -12.70 5.47 -8.41
C VAL A 205 -13.92 5.26 -9.31
N ARG A 206 -14.02 6.04 -10.38
CA ARG A 206 -15.21 6.02 -11.25
C ARG A 206 -15.42 4.69 -11.96
N ALA A 207 -14.33 4.03 -12.36
CA ALA A 207 -14.38 2.79 -13.11
C ALA A 207 -14.85 1.63 -12.23
N THR A 208 -14.26 1.47 -11.05
CA THR A 208 -14.43 0.30 -10.19
C THR A 208 -15.47 0.48 -9.09
N GLY A 209 -15.75 1.72 -8.69
CA GLY A 209 -16.62 2.03 -7.55
C GLY A 209 -15.92 1.94 -6.20
N LYS A 210 -14.62 1.60 -6.13
CA LYS A 210 -13.89 1.48 -4.85
C LYS A 210 -13.73 2.84 -4.16
N MET A 211 -13.98 2.86 -2.86
CA MET A 211 -13.83 4.02 -1.99
C MET A 211 -12.40 4.14 -1.47
N TYR A 212 -11.90 5.37 -1.36
CA TYR A 212 -10.58 5.72 -0.86
C TYR A 212 -10.62 7.05 -0.08
N ALA A 213 -9.57 7.33 0.66
CA ALA A 213 -9.28 8.64 1.22
C ALA A 213 -8.27 9.37 0.32
N CYS A 214 -8.52 10.65 0.00
CA CYS A 214 -7.63 11.49 -0.80
C CYS A 214 -6.99 12.55 0.10
N LYS A 215 -5.73 12.35 0.48
CA LYS A 215 -4.92 13.37 1.18
C LYS A 215 -4.42 14.38 0.15
N ARG A 216 -4.98 15.59 0.17
CA ARG A 216 -4.69 16.68 -0.75
C ARG A 216 -3.70 17.65 -0.10
N LEU A 217 -2.51 17.74 -0.66
CA LEU A 217 -1.42 18.61 -0.17
C LEU A 217 -1.36 19.86 -1.07
N GLU A 218 -1.67 21.04 -0.52
CA GLU A 218 -1.68 22.30 -1.28
C GLU A 218 -0.26 22.68 -1.73
N LYS A 219 -0.04 22.81 -3.06
CA LYS A 219 1.27 23.11 -3.65
C LYS A 219 1.93 24.36 -3.07
N LYS A 220 1.15 25.45 -2.98
CA LYS A 220 1.63 26.72 -2.39
C LYS A 220 1.99 26.60 -0.90
N ARG A 221 1.31 25.73 -0.16
CA ARG A 221 1.58 25.51 1.27
C ARG A 221 2.83 24.67 1.49
N ILE A 222 3.04 23.65 0.66
CA ILE A 222 4.27 22.87 0.62
C ILE A 222 5.45 23.82 0.41
N LYS A 223 5.43 24.63 -0.67
CA LYS A 223 6.50 25.57 -1.00
C LYS A 223 6.76 26.58 0.12
N LYS A 224 5.70 27.18 0.67
CA LYS A 224 5.82 28.14 1.79
C LYS A 224 6.53 27.54 3.01
N ARG A 225 6.35 26.25 3.26
CA ARG A 225 6.89 25.54 4.43
C ARG A 225 8.13 24.71 4.13
N LYS A 226 8.62 24.72 2.89
CA LYS A 226 9.73 23.86 2.42
C LYS A 226 9.47 22.37 2.73
N GLY A 227 8.26 21.92 2.44
CA GLY A 227 7.75 20.58 2.78
C GLY A 227 7.94 19.52 1.68
N GLU A 228 8.68 19.82 0.63
CA GLU A 228 8.82 18.98 -0.58
C GLU A 228 9.42 17.62 -0.24
N SER A 229 10.52 17.60 0.52
CA SER A 229 11.20 16.37 0.94
C SER A 229 10.31 15.50 1.82
N MET A 230 9.56 16.11 2.75
CA MET A 230 8.62 15.41 3.63
C MET A 230 7.49 14.75 2.83
N ALA A 231 6.89 15.48 1.88
CA ALA A 231 5.82 14.96 1.04
C ALA A 231 6.30 13.83 0.12
N LEU A 232 7.50 13.98 -0.49
CA LEU A 232 8.07 12.94 -1.34
C LEU A 232 8.42 11.69 -0.54
N ASN A 233 9.01 11.86 0.65
CA ASN A 233 9.38 10.77 1.52
C ASN A 233 8.16 9.97 2.01
N GLU A 234 7.09 10.66 2.44
CA GLU A 234 5.82 10.00 2.80
C GLU A 234 5.31 9.13 1.64
N LYS A 235 5.27 9.70 0.43
CA LYS A 235 4.83 9.00 -0.77
C LYS A 235 5.71 7.78 -1.08
N GLN A 236 7.02 7.92 -1.02
CA GLN A 236 7.96 6.83 -1.34
C GLN A 236 7.90 5.67 -0.35
N ILE A 237 7.70 5.96 0.94
CA ILE A 237 7.49 4.91 1.95
C ILE A 237 6.17 4.20 1.69
N LEU A 238 5.08 4.94 1.49
CA LEU A 238 3.76 4.39 1.22
C LEU A 238 3.67 3.57 -0.08
N GLU A 239 4.48 3.86 -1.09
CA GLU A 239 4.56 3.05 -2.31
C GLU A 239 5.22 1.68 -2.10
N LYS A 240 6.15 1.59 -1.14
CA LYS A 240 6.93 0.37 -0.89
C LYS A 240 6.29 -0.53 0.17
N VAL A 241 5.63 0.07 1.15
CA VAL A 241 4.96 -0.67 2.23
C VAL A 241 3.66 -1.26 1.69
N ASN A 242 3.55 -2.59 1.76
CA ASN A 242 2.31 -3.31 1.50
C ASN A 242 1.95 -4.12 2.76
N SER A 243 1.15 -3.52 3.63
CA SER A 243 0.79 -4.09 4.93
C SER A 243 -0.74 -4.04 5.14
N GLN A 244 -1.26 -5.02 5.88
CA GLN A 244 -2.64 -4.98 6.36
C GLN A 244 -2.84 -3.98 7.50
N PHE A 245 -1.76 -3.60 8.19
CA PHE A 245 -1.77 -2.76 9.39
C PHE A 245 -1.22 -1.36 9.16
N VAL A 246 -0.92 -1.01 7.92
CA VAL A 246 -0.57 0.35 7.47
C VAL A 246 -1.53 0.73 6.34
N VAL A 247 -1.90 2.01 6.26
CA VAL A 247 -2.69 2.51 5.11
C VAL A 247 -1.88 2.35 3.83
N ASN A 248 -2.48 1.79 2.78
CA ASN A 248 -1.81 1.56 1.51
C ASN A 248 -2.10 2.73 0.55
N LEU A 249 -1.09 3.14 -0.21
CA LEU A 249 -1.24 4.11 -1.29
C LEU A 249 -1.63 3.40 -2.58
N ALA A 250 -2.79 3.75 -3.14
CA ALA A 250 -3.26 3.22 -4.41
C ALA A 250 -2.93 4.13 -5.60
N TYR A 251 -2.92 5.46 -5.39
CA TYR A 251 -2.61 6.41 -6.47
C TYR A 251 -1.88 7.65 -5.94
N ALA A 252 -0.90 8.15 -6.70
CA ALA A 252 -0.27 9.44 -6.49
C ALA A 252 -0.38 10.29 -7.77
N TYR A 253 -1.05 11.43 -7.70
CA TYR A 253 -1.25 12.31 -8.86
C TYR A 253 -1.29 13.77 -8.47
N GLU A 254 -1.17 14.66 -9.45
CA GLU A 254 -1.30 16.10 -9.24
C GLU A 254 -2.57 16.70 -9.85
N THR A 255 -2.91 17.86 -9.32
CA THR A 255 -3.89 18.78 -9.89
C THR A 255 -3.23 20.14 -10.07
N LYS A 256 -4.01 21.12 -10.56
CA LYS A 256 -3.55 22.50 -10.70
C LYS A 256 -2.98 23.05 -9.37
N ASP A 257 -3.64 22.76 -8.25
CA ASP A 257 -3.37 23.44 -6.97
C ASP A 257 -2.84 22.51 -5.86
N ALA A 258 -2.88 21.18 -6.05
CA ALA A 258 -2.53 20.21 -5.02
C ALA A 258 -1.88 18.94 -5.58
N LEU A 259 -1.03 18.33 -4.75
CA LEU A 259 -0.58 16.93 -4.88
C LEU A 259 -1.54 16.02 -4.09
N CYS A 260 -1.86 14.84 -4.63
CA CYS A 260 -2.87 13.96 -4.08
C CYS A 260 -2.31 12.55 -3.82
N LEU A 261 -2.46 12.06 -2.59
CA LEU A 261 -2.24 10.67 -2.22
C LEU A 261 -3.61 10.02 -2.00
N VAL A 262 -3.91 8.96 -2.76
CA VAL A 262 -5.14 8.18 -2.63
C VAL A 262 -4.83 6.93 -1.81
N LEU A 263 -5.31 6.93 -0.57
CA LEU A 263 -4.98 5.99 0.49
C LEU A 263 -6.19 5.13 0.86
N THR A 264 -5.95 3.95 1.42
CA THR A 264 -6.99 3.13 2.08
C THR A 264 -7.92 4.02 2.93
N ILE A 265 -9.23 3.90 2.70
CA ILE A 265 -10.22 4.63 3.50
C ILE A 265 -10.46 3.91 4.83
N MET A 266 -10.42 4.66 5.92
CA MET A 266 -10.61 4.17 7.29
C MET A 266 -11.82 4.88 7.89
N ASN A 267 -13.00 4.28 7.73
CA ASN A 267 -14.29 4.92 8.04
C ASN A 267 -14.65 4.91 9.53
N GLY A 268 -14.00 4.07 10.33
CA GLY A 268 -14.22 3.92 11.76
C GLY A 268 -13.66 5.07 12.59
N GLY A 269 -12.96 6.04 11.98
CA GLY A 269 -12.36 7.18 12.68
C GLY A 269 -11.05 6.85 13.36
N ASP A 270 -10.47 7.83 14.06
CA ASP A 270 -9.20 7.70 14.76
C ASP A 270 -9.34 7.19 16.20
N LEU A 271 -8.31 6.53 16.70
CA LEU A 271 -8.30 5.91 18.03
C LEU A 271 -8.48 6.94 19.14
N LYS A 272 -8.07 8.21 18.95
CA LYS A 272 -8.33 9.28 19.92
C LYS A 272 -9.81 9.48 20.15
N PHE A 273 -10.60 9.53 19.07
CA PHE A 273 -12.06 9.62 19.19
C PHE A 273 -12.62 8.45 20.01
N HIS A 274 -12.17 7.23 19.72
CA HIS A 274 -12.59 6.04 20.45
C HIS A 274 -12.21 6.11 21.93
N ILE A 275 -10.98 6.51 22.27
CA ILE A 275 -10.51 6.57 23.67
C ILE A 275 -11.27 7.64 24.47
N TYR A 276 -11.57 8.80 23.88
CA TYR A 276 -11.98 9.98 24.65
C TYR A 276 -13.45 10.39 24.50
N ASN A 277 -14.11 9.93 23.44
CA ASN A 277 -15.45 10.37 23.06
C ASN A 277 -16.48 9.23 23.05
N MET A 278 -16.04 7.97 23.12
CA MET A 278 -16.94 6.82 23.24
C MET A 278 -17.12 6.39 24.70
N GLY A 279 -18.07 7.02 25.39
CA GLY A 279 -18.41 6.68 26.77
C GLY A 279 -17.34 7.12 27.78
N ASN A 280 -16.99 6.23 28.71
CA ASN A 280 -15.96 6.49 29.71
C ASN A 280 -14.57 6.40 29.09
N PRO A 281 -13.63 7.32 29.40
CA PRO A 281 -12.31 7.29 28.78
C PRO A 281 -11.53 6.00 28.99
N GLY A 282 -10.92 5.53 27.90
CA GLY A 282 -10.18 4.27 27.82
C GLY A 282 -11.03 3.09 27.36
N PHE A 283 -10.39 1.93 27.21
CA PHE A 283 -10.98 0.67 26.78
C PHE A 283 -10.85 -0.41 27.84
N GLU A 284 -11.63 -1.47 27.66
CA GLU A 284 -11.33 -2.74 28.29
C GLU A 284 -10.03 -3.32 27.73
N GLU A 285 -9.33 -4.09 28.57
CA GLU A 285 -7.99 -4.58 28.26
C GLU A 285 -7.95 -5.47 27.01
N GLU A 286 -9.00 -6.27 26.77
CA GLU A 286 -9.13 -7.11 25.56
C GLU A 286 -9.06 -6.28 24.27
N ARG A 287 -9.76 -5.14 24.23
CA ARG A 287 -9.74 -4.23 23.08
C ARG A 287 -8.38 -3.53 22.92
N ALA A 288 -7.76 -3.12 24.04
CA ALA A 288 -6.43 -2.53 24.02
C ALA A 288 -5.37 -3.53 23.55
N LEU A 289 -5.46 -4.80 23.99
CA LEU A 289 -4.58 -5.90 23.57
C LEU A 289 -4.71 -6.15 22.07
N PHE A 290 -5.94 -6.29 21.56
CA PHE A 290 -6.17 -6.53 20.14
C PHE A 290 -5.54 -5.42 19.26
N TYR A 291 -5.82 -4.16 19.56
CA TYR A 291 -5.24 -3.04 18.81
C TYR A 291 -3.73 -2.94 18.99
N ALA A 292 -3.19 -3.21 20.18
CA ALA A 292 -1.75 -3.23 20.39
C ALA A 292 -1.05 -4.31 19.54
N ALA A 293 -1.68 -5.48 19.38
CA ALA A 293 -1.17 -6.55 18.53
C ALA A 293 -1.16 -6.15 17.04
N GLU A 294 -2.23 -5.53 16.55
CA GLU A 294 -2.29 -5.02 15.17
C GLU A 294 -1.27 -3.89 14.93
N ILE A 295 -1.12 -2.97 15.89
CA ILE A 295 -0.12 -1.89 15.81
C ILE A 295 1.28 -2.49 15.75
N LEU A 296 1.57 -3.49 16.59
CA LEU A 296 2.86 -4.19 16.61
C LEU A 296 3.16 -4.85 15.25
N CYS A 297 2.18 -5.50 14.62
CA CYS A 297 2.34 -6.05 13.27
C CYS A 297 2.62 -4.95 12.23
N GLY A 298 1.93 -3.80 12.31
CA GLY A 298 2.21 -2.66 11.44
C GLY A 298 3.61 -2.07 11.63
N LEU A 299 4.08 -1.97 12.87
CA LEU A 299 5.46 -1.56 13.17
C LEU A 299 6.47 -2.57 12.65
N GLU A 300 6.24 -3.87 12.85
CA GLU A 300 7.10 -4.94 12.33
C GLU A 300 7.22 -4.87 10.80
N ASP A 301 6.14 -4.59 10.09
CA ASP A 301 6.14 -4.44 8.63
C ASP A 301 6.96 -3.22 8.17
N LEU A 302 6.88 -2.09 8.88
CA LEU A 302 7.73 -0.92 8.61
C LEU A 302 9.19 -1.19 8.93
N HIS A 303 9.46 -1.86 10.05
CA HIS A 303 10.79 -2.19 10.54
C HIS A 303 11.51 -3.18 9.63
N ARG A 304 10.79 -4.12 9.00
CA ARG A 304 11.32 -5.05 7.98
C ARG A 304 11.91 -4.31 6.78
N GLU A 305 11.39 -3.12 6.47
CA GLU A 305 11.91 -2.22 5.43
C GLU A 305 12.93 -1.19 5.97
N ASN A 306 13.44 -1.42 7.18
CA ASN A 306 14.29 -0.54 7.98
C ASN A 306 13.73 0.88 8.09
N THR A 307 12.41 1.01 8.25
CA THR A 307 11.72 2.30 8.34
C THR A 307 11.19 2.53 9.75
N VAL A 308 11.66 3.59 10.41
CA VAL A 308 11.14 4.04 11.71
C VAL A 308 9.99 5.01 11.52
N TYR A 309 8.90 4.83 12.27
CA TYR A 309 7.65 5.59 12.10
C TYR A 309 7.66 6.96 12.81
N ARG A 310 8.11 7.02 14.06
CA ARG A 310 8.38 8.23 14.88
C ARG A 310 7.19 9.13 15.26
N ASP A 311 5.95 8.77 14.91
CA ASP A 311 4.77 9.56 15.28
C ASP A 311 3.59 8.69 15.73
N LEU A 312 3.87 7.64 16.51
CA LEU A 312 2.85 6.77 17.08
C LEU A 312 2.07 7.49 18.19
N LYS A 313 0.78 7.71 17.92
CA LYS A 313 -0.20 8.39 18.80
C LYS A 313 -1.63 8.05 18.37
N PRO A 314 -2.64 8.25 19.24
CA PRO A 314 -4.00 7.82 18.94
C PRO A 314 -4.61 8.46 17.69
N GLU A 315 -4.24 9.70 17.35
CA GLU A 315 -4.73 10.37 16.14
C GLU A 315 -4.32 9.69 14.84
N ASN A 316 -3.21 8.95 14.85
CA ASN A 316 -2.65 8.34 13.65
C ASN A 316 -3.02 6.86 13.49
N ILE A 317 -3.78 6.29 14.43
CA ILE A 317 -4.31 4.93 14.33
C ILE A 317 -5.78 5.02 13.94
N LEU A 318 -6.12 4.49 12.77
CA LEU A 318 -7.47 4.61 12.19
C LEU A 318 -8.15 3.25 12.12
N LEU A 319 -9.47 3.22 12.30
CA LEU A 319 -10.29 2.00 12.21
C LEU A 319 -10.98 1.89 10.84
N ASP A 320 -11.08 0.69 10.29
CA ASP A 320 -11.89 0.40 9.11
C ASP A 320 -13.36 0.08 9.48
N ASP A 321 -14.15 -0.35 8.49
CA ASP A 321 -15.57 -0.70 8.69
C ASP A 321 -15.78 -1.98 9.52
N TYR A 322 -14.75 -2.82 9.65
CA TYR A 322 -14.80 -4.11 10.36
C TYR A 322 -14.19 -4.02 11.76
N GLY A 323 -13.56 -2.89 12.10
CA GLY A 323 -12.98 -2.64 13.42
C GLY A 323 -11.48 -2.92 13.51
N HIS A 324 -10.84 -3.29 12.40
CA HIS A 324 -9.38 -3.44 12.34
C HIS A 324 -8.71 -2.08 12.26
N ILE A 325 -7.53 -1.94 12.87
CA ILE A 325 -6.76 -0.71 12.83
C ILE A 325 -5.71 -0.69 11.73
N ARG A 326 -5.31 0.51 11.31
CA ARG A 326 -4.10 0.75 10.53
C ARG A 326 -3.36 2.00 11.01
N ILE A 327 -2.04 1.93 10.98
CA ILE A 327 -1.15 3.09 11.10
C ILE A 327 -1.33 3.98 9.87
N SER A 328 -1.43 5.29 10.09
CA SER A 328 -1.59 6.32 9.07
C SER A 328 -0.59 7.47 9.24
N ASP A 329 -0.58 8.44 8.32
CA ASP A 329 0.30 9.62 8.33
C ASP A 329 1.80 9.32 8.51
N LEU A 330 2.46 8.90 7.42
CA LEU A 330 3.88 8.54 7.43
C LEU A 330 4.79 9.75 7.15
N GLY A 331 4.30 10.98 7.35
CA GLY A 331 5.03 12.22 7.08
C GLY A 331 6.33 12.35 7.87
N LEU A 332 6.41 11.76 9.06
CA LEU A 332 7.63 11.75 9.89
C LEU A 332 8.42 10.44 9.81
N ALA A 333 7.93 9.43 9.10
CA ALA A 333 8.64 8.16 8.97
C ALA A 333 9.93 8.35 8.15
N VAL A 334 10.98 7.58 8.43
CA VAL A 334 12.25 7.64 7.68
C VAL A 334 12.81 6.24 7.49
N LYS A 335 13.24 5.94 6.27
CA LYS A 335 14.05 4.76 5.98
C LYS A 335 15.47 4.99 6.49
N ILE A 336 15.92 4.14 7.39
CA ILE A 336 17.26 4.13 7.95
C ILE A 336 18.15 3.34 6.97
N PRO A 337 19.34 3.83 6.61
CA PRO A 337 20.32 3.03 5.89
C PRO A 337 20.74 1.80 6.71
N GLU A 338 20.99 0.67 6.04
CA GLU A 338 21.40 -0.56 6.72
C GLU A 338 22.71 -0.34 7.49
N GLY A 339 22.76 -0.80 8.75
CA GLY A 339 23.91 -0.61 9.64
C GLY A 339 24.11 0.81 10.18
N ASP A 340 23.24 1.77 9.86
CA ASP A 340 23.34 3.17 10.35
C ASP A 340 22.26 3.49 11.41
N SER A 341 22.35 4.69 11.96
CA SER A 341 21.40 5.29 12.91
C SER A 341 21.09 6.72 12.47
N ILE A 342 19.88 7.19 12.79
CA ILE A 342 19.48 8.55 12.48
C ILE A 342 19.50 9.42 13.73
N ARG A 343 19.53 10.74 13.53
CA ARG A 343 19.41 11.75 14.58
C ARG A 343 18.36 12.77 14.18
N GLY A 344 17.42 13.05 15.07
CA GLY A 344 16.43 14.09 14.85
C GLY A 344 15.36 14.12 15.93
N ARG A 345 15.13 15.30 16.50
CA ARG A 345 14.09 15.55 17.51
C ARG A 345 12.76 15.86 16.83
N VAL A 346 12.08 14.82 16.35
CA VAL A 346 10.76 14.90 15.68
C VAL A 346 9.76 13.97 16.36
N GLY A 347 8.48 14.28 16.23
CA GLY A 347 7.38 13.54 16.85
C GLY A 347 6.48 14.44 17.69
N THR A 348 5.46 13.84 18.28
CA THR A 348 4.46 14.54 19.09
C THR A 348 4.88 14.62 20.56
N VAL A 349 4.70 15.79 21.18
CA VAL A 349 5.02 16.02 22.62
C VAL A 349 4.25 15.03 23.49
N GLY A 350 4.96 14.37 24.40
CA GLY A 350 4.43 13.30 25.26
C GLY A 350 4.56 11.89 24.69
N TYR A 351 4.84 11.73 23.38
CA TYR A 351 5.05 10.45 22.71
C TYR A 351 6.50 10.26 22.22
N MET A 352 7.30 11.32 22.17
CA MET A 352 8.73 11.22 21.84
C MET A 352 9.48 10.46 22.94
N ALA A 353 10.24 9.45 22.55
CA ALA A 353 11.07 8.65 23.46
C ALA A 353 12.22 9.47 24.08
N PRO A 354 12.77 9.07 25.23
CA PRO A 354 13.87 9.76 25.90
C PRO A 354 15.09 10.01 25.01
N GLU A 355 15.51 9.05 24.20
CA GLU A 355 16.64 9.20 23.28
C GLU A 355 16.37 10.22 22.16
N VAL A 356 15.10 10.38 21.74
CA VAL A 356 14.68 11.40 20.79
C VAL A 356 14.72 12.79 21.43
N LEU A 357 14.23 12.91 22.67
CA LEU A 357 14.24 14.17 23.44
C LEU A 357 15.67 14.64 23.73
N ASN A 358 16.54 13.71 24.11
CA ASN A 358 17.97 13.94 24.35
C ASN A 358 18.78 14.12 23.05
N ASN A 359 18.12 14.09 21.89
CA ASN A 359 18.73 14.26 20.58
C ASN A 359 19.92 13.30 20.35
N GLN A 360 19.78 12.06 20.83
CA GLN A 360 20.71 10.96 20.62
C GLN A 360 20.47 10.33 19.24
N ARG A 361 21.41 9.47 18.82
CA ARG A 361 21.21 8.61 17.65
C ARG A 361 20.32 7.43 18.03
N TYR A 362 19.41 7.06 17.15
CA TYR A 362 18.47 5.96 17.36
C TYR A 362 18.19 5.22 16.05
N THR A 363 17.66 4.01 16.19
CA THR A 363 17.17 3.19 15.08
C THR A 363 15.64 3.07 15.16
N LEU A 364 15.13 1.93 15.58
CA LEU A 364 13.69 1.59 15.62
C LEU A 364 13.09 1.76 17.03
N SER A 365 13.93 1.99 18.04
CA SER A 365 13.54 2.09 19.46
C SER A 365 12.43 3.09 19.80
N PRO A 366 12.28 4.25 19.10
CA PRO A 366 11.21 5.18 19.44
C PRO A 366 9.81 4.64 19.18
N ASP A 367 9.65 3.68 18.26
CA ASP A 367 8.34 3.12 17.92
C ASP A 367 7.82 2.19 19.02
N TYR A 368 8.70 1.41 19.65
CA TYR A 368 8.35 0.57 20.81
C TYR A 368 7.98 1.41 22.04
N TRP A 369 8.66 2.54 22.25
CA TRP A 369 8.23 3.52 23.26
C TRP A 369 6.83 4.06 22.96
N GLY A 370 6.58 4.44 21.71
CA GLY A 370 5.26 4.89 21.25
C GLY A 370 4.18 3.83 21.49
N LEU A 371 4.49 2.54 21.27
CA LEU A 371 3.58 1.43 21.55
C LEU A 371 3.24 1.36 23.04
N GLY A 372 4.23 1.52 23.92
CA GLY A 372 4.03 1.61 25.37
C GLY A 372 3.11 2.76 25.77
N CYS A 373 3.31 3.94 25.16
CA CYS A 373 2.43 5.09 25.37
C CYS A 373 0.98 4.80 24.95
N LEU A 374 0.79 4.14 23.80
CA LEU A 374 -0.54 3.79 23.29
C LEU A 374 -1.25 2.75 24.15
N ILE A 375 -0.57 1.67 24.56
CA ILE A 375 -1.17 0.66 25.45
C ILE A 375 -1.61 1.32 26.75
N TYR A 376 -0.75 2.16 27.34
CA TYR A 376 -1.09 2.91 28.55
C TYR A 376 -2.32 3.78 28.33
N GLU A 377 -2.34 4.57 27.26
CA GLU A 377 -3.41 5.55 27.03
C GLU A 377 -4.75 4.88 26.69
N MET A 378 -4.72 3.77 25.95
CA MET A 378 -5.90 2.95 25.69
C MET A 378 -6.52 2.43 26.98
N ILE A 379 -5.74 1.95 27.95
CA ILE A 379 -6.27 1.40 29.21
C ILE A 379 -6.64 2.52 30.19
N ALA A 380 -5.74 3.47 30.41
CA ALA A 380 -5.93 4.54 31.38
C ALA A 380 -7.03 5.54 30.97
N GLY A 381 -7.16 5.81 29.67
CA GLY A 381 -7.97 6.90 29.14
C GLY A 381 -7.31 8.27 29.25
N GLN A 382 -5.97 8.30 29.37
CA GLN A 382 -5.13 9.50 29.38
C GLN A 382 -3.66 9.14 29.07
N SER A 383 -2.88 10.10 28.58
CA SER A 383 -1.45 9.92 28.30
C SER A 383 -0.62 9.70 29.60
N PRO A 384 0.44 8.88 29.56
CA PRO A 384 1.27 8.58 30.75
C PRO A 384 1.96 9.81 31.36
N PHE A 385 2.28 10.81 30.54
CA PHE A 385 3.06 11.99 30.98
C PHE A 385 2.26 13.30 30.95
N ARG A 386 0.98 13.25 30.53
CA ARG A 386 0.13 14.42 30.41
C ARG A 386 -1.33 14.10 30.68
N GLY A 387 -1.89 14.76 31.69
CA GLY A 387 -3.30 14.62 32.05
C GLY A 387 -4.24 15.17 30.98
N ARG A 388 -5.47 14.63 30.93
CA ARG A 388 -6.50 15.10 30.00
C ARG A 388 -6.83 16.57 30.26
N LYS A 389 -6.81 17.39 29.20
CA LYS A 389 -7.03 18.85 29.25
C LYS A 389 -6.02 19.61 30.14
N GLU A 390 -4.91 18.98 30.53
CA GLU A 390 -3.86 19.63 31.30
C GLU A 390 -3.13 20.68 30.44
N LYS A 391 -3.08 21.91 30.95
CA LYS A 391 -2.33 23.03 30.35
C LYS A 391 -0.95 23.10 30.97
N VAL A 392 -0.02 22.31 30.44
CA VAL A 392 1.40 22.32 30.81
C VAL A 392 2.26 22.75 29.63
N LYS A 393 3.38 23.40 29.95
CA LYS A 393 4.40 23.75 28.96
C LYS A 393 5.06 22.49 28.41
N ARG A 394 5.56 22.57 27.18
CA ARG A 394 6.23 21.46 26.50
C ARG A 394 7.42 20.94 27.33
N GLU A 395 8.20 21.85 27.90
CA GLU A 395 9.41 21.52 28.65
C GLU A 395 9.11 20.70 29.91
N GLU A 396 7.96 20.93 30.54
CA GLU A 396 7.52 20.12 31.70
C GLU A 396 7.11 18.71 31.27
N VAL A 397 6.41 18.55 30.15
CA VAL A 397 6.09 17.21 29.62
C VAL A 397 7.37 16.47 29.23
N ASP A 398 8.31 17.16 28.58
CA ASP A 398 9.61 16.60 28.22
C ASP A 398 10.38 16.15 29.49
N ARG A 399 10.38 16.96 30.56
CA ARG A 399 10.98 16.60 31.86
C ARG A 399 10.33 15.36 32.46
N ARG A 400 8.99 15.26 32.45
CA ARG A 400 8.27 14.08 32.95
C ARG A 400 8.65 12.81 32.20
N VAL A 401 8.75 12.87 30.88
CA VAL A 401 9.20 11.73 30.05
C VAL A 401 10.61 11.28 30.44
N LEU A 402 11.51 12.21 30.75
CA LEU A 402 12.91 11.92 31.08
C LEU A 402 13.10 11.43 32.52
N GLU A 403 12.33 11.96 33.48
CA GLU A 403 12.64 11.82 34.91
C GLU A 403 11.59 11.04 35.71
N MET A 404 10.34 10.97 35.25
CA MET A 404 9.25 10.40 36.04
C MET A 404 8.86 9.02 35.52
N GLU A 405 8.53 8.12 36.45
CA GLU A 405 7.86 6.86 36.15
C GLU A 405 6.36 7.07 36.01
N GLU A 406 5.75 6.33 35.10
CA GLU A 406 4.32 6.31 34.89
C GLU A 406 3.59 5.60 36.05
N VAL A 407 2.38 6.06 36.35
CA VAL A 407 1.56 5.54 37.45
C VAL A 407 0.41 4.71 36.90
N TYR A 408 0.19 3.53 37.47
CA TYR A 408 -0.83 2.59 37.03
C TYR A 408 -2.02 2.56 37.98
N SER A 409 -3.22 2.76 37.44
CA SER A 409 -4.47 2.64 38.20
C SER A 409 -4.93 1.18 38.32
N HIS A 410 -6.04 0.95 39.02
CA HIS A 410 -6.68 -0.37 39.11
C HIS A 410 -7.19 -0.91 37.77
N LYS A 411 -7.20 -0.10 36.70
CA LYS A 411 -7.60 -0.53 35.35
C LYS A 411 -6.62 -1.49 34.68
N PHE A 412 -5.39 -1.59 35.17
CA PHE A 412 -4.36 -2.41 34.56
C PHE A 412 -4.22 -3.75 35.28
N SER A 413 -4.25 -4.86 34.53
CA SER A 413 -3.75 -6.15 35.00
C SER A 413 -2.25 -6.10 35.29
N GLU A 414 -1.71 -7.13 35.96
CA GLU A 414 -0.26 -7.22 36.19
C GLU A 414 0.51 -7.38 34.87
N GLU A 415 -0.04 -8.14 33.92
CA GLU A 415 0.53 -8.28 32.58
C GLU A 415 0.52 -6.96 31.79
N ALA A 416 -0.56 -6.19 31.86
CA ALA A 416 -0.66 -4.87 31.22
C ALA A 416 0.32 -3.86 31.85
N LYS A 417 0.47 -3.86 33.18
CA LYS A 417 1.51 -3.04 33.85
C LYS A 417 2.90 -3.46 33.41
N SER A 418 3.18 -4.76 33.36
CA SER A 418 4.49 -5.30 32.98
C SER A 418 4.88 -4.85 31.57
N ILE A 419 4.01 -5.05 30.58
CA ILE A 419 4.34 -4.68 29.19
C ILE A 419 4.57 -3.18 29.03
N CYS A 420 3.74 -2.35 29.66
CA CYS A 420 3.93 -0.90 29.64
C CYS A 420 5.26 -0.50 30.26
N LYS A 421 5.63 -1.03 31.44
CA LYS A 421 6.93 -0.74 32.08
C LYS A 421 8.12 -1.15 31.20
N MET A 422 8.04 -2.31 30.55
CA MET A 422 9.11 -2.81 29.71
C MET A 422 9.26 -2.02 28.39
N LEU A 423 8.15 -1.57 27.80
CA LEU A 423 8.15 -0.70 26.61
C LEU A 423 8.50 0.76 26.92
N LEU A 424 8.10 1.26 28.09
CA LEU A 424 8.39 2.61 28.60
C LEU A 424 9.71 2.66 29.39
N ASN A 425 10.58 1.66 29.22
CA ASN A 425 11.91 1.71 29.77
C ASN A 425 12.71 2.86 29.11
N LYS A 426 13.26 3.73 29.95
CA LYS A 426 14.01 4.91 29.50
C LYS A 426 15.37 4.52 28.91
N ASP A 427 15.96 3.41 29.34
CA ASP A 427 17.16 2.84 28.73
C ASP A 427 16.76 1.97 27.53
N VAL A 428 17.18 2.40 26.33
CA VAL A 428 16.94 1.69 25.06
C VAL A 428 17.45 0.25 25.11
N LYS A 429 18.56 -0.04 25.79
CA LYS A 429 19.12 -1.39 25.85
C LYS A 429 18.27 -2.38 26.65
N GLN A 430 17.45 -1.84 27.55
CA GLN A 430 16.56 -2.59 28.43
C GLN A 430 15.09 -2.47 28.00
N ARG A 431 14.82 -1.76 26.90
CA ARG A 431 13.46 -1.57 26.37
C ARG A 431 13.05 -2.78 25.56
N LEU A 432 11.88 -3.33 25.87
CA LEU A 432 11.30 -4.43 25.12
C LEU A 432 11.08 -4.02 23.65
N GLY A 433 11.48 -4.88 22.73
CA GLY A 433 11.50 -4.65 21.28
C GLY A 433 12.86 -4.19 20.73
N CYS A 434 13.83 -3.82 21.59
CA CYS A 434 15.12 -3.30 21.16
C CYS A 434 16.25 -4.35 21.08
N GLN A 435 16.01 -5.60 21.45
CA GLN A 435 16.97 -6.70 21.32
C GLN A 435 16.62 -7.60 20.13
N ASP A 436 15.43 -8.22 20.17
CA ASP A 436 14.96 -9.18 19.16
C ASP A 436 13.73 -8.66 18.37
N GLY A 437 13.51 -7.35 18.40
CA GLY A 437 12.45 -6.70 17.63
C GLY A 437 11.05 -7.10 18.08
N ALA A 438 10.13 -7.25 17.12
CA ALA A 438 8.76 -7.61 17.43
C ALA A 438 8.61 -9.00 18.08
N THR A 439 9.57 -9.92 17.86
CA THR A 439 9.50 -11.30 18.38
C THR A 439 9.44 -11.34 19.91
N GLU A 440 10.28 -10.57 20.59
CA GLU A 440 10.24 -10.50 22.07
C GLU A 440 8.96 -9.84 22.58
N VAL A 441 8.45 -8.82 21.87
CA VAL A 441 7.19 -8.15 22.23
C VAL A 441 6.01 -9.13 22.10
N LYS A 442 5.93 -9.88 20.99
CA LYS A 442 4.90 -10.91 20.74
C LYS A 442 4.92 -12.03 21.78
N SER A 443 6.09 -12.32 22.35
CA SER A 443 6.29 -13.37 23.36
C SER A 443 5.90 -12.94 24.78
N HIS A 444 5.61 -11.64 25.00
CA HIS A 444 5.25 -11.15 26.32
C HIS A 444 3.88 -11.73 26.78
N PRO A 445 3.71 -12.11 28.07
CA PRO A 445 2.46 -12.70 28.60
C PRO A 445 1.18 -11.89 28.37
N PHE A 446 1.31 -10.57 28.16
CA PHE A 446 0.20 -9.70 27.74
C PHE A 446 -0.47 -10.21 26.44
N PHE A 447 0.29 -10.78 25.50
CA PHE A 447 -0.21 -11.33 24.24
C PHE A 447 -0.42 -12.85 24.28
N LYS A 448 -0.48 -13.49 25.45
CA LYS A 448 -0.57 -14.96 25.57
C LYS A 448 -1.75 -15.60 24.84
N SER A 449 -2.84 -14.86 24.64
CA SER A 449 -4.05 -15.31 23.93
C SER A 449 -4.07 -14.95 22.44
N MET A 450 -3.03 -14.29 21.93
CA MET A 450 -2.97 -13.77 20.57
C MET A 450 -2.23 -14.74 19.64
N ASP A 451 -2.94 -15.32 18.67
CA ASP A 451 -2.31 -16.00 17.53
C ASP A 451 -1.96 -14.96 16.45
N PHE A 452 -0.70 -14.52 16.44
CA PHE A 452 -0.23 -13.50 15.50
C PHE A 452 -0.31 -13.92 14.04
N LYS A 453 -0.18 -15.22 13.70
CA LYS A 453 -0.30 -15.70 12.32
C LYS A 453 -1.75 -15.56 11.84
N ARG A 454 -2.72 -15.90 12.69
CA ARG A 454 -4.15 -15.70 12.41
C ARG A 454 -4.52 -14.22 12.37
N LEU A 455 -3.93 -13.39 13.23
CA LEU A 455 -4.11 -11.93 13.20
C LEU A 455 -3.62 -11.35 11.88
N GLN A 456 -2.39 -11.69 11.46
CA GLN A 456 -1.80 -11.25 10.19
C GLN A 456 -2.57 -11.73 8.95
N ALA A 457 -3.27 -12.86 9.07
CA ALA A 457 -4.17 -13.38 8.04
C ALA A 457 -5.58 -12.75 8.07
N GLY A 458 -5.87 -11.84 9.01
CA GLY A 458 -7.18 -11.20 9.15
C GLY A 458 -8.28 -12.17 9.60
N MET A 459 -7.93 -13.23 10.34
CA MET A 459 -8.86 -14.29 10.76
C MET A 459 -9.41 -14.11 12.18
N LEU A 460 -8.95 -13.09 12.91
CA LEU A 460 -9.42 -12.79 14.25
C LEU A 460 -10.43 -11.66 14.20
N GLU A 461 -11.60 -11.87 14.78
CA GLU A 461 -12.65 -10.86 14.84
C GLU A 461 -12.27 -9.74 15.83
N PRO A 462 -12.36 -8.46 15.43
CA PRO A 462 -12.14 -7.36 16.35
C PRO A 462 -13.17 -7.33 17.48
N PRO A 463 -12.77 -7.00 18.72
CA PRO A 463 -13.69 -6.91 19.87
C PRO A 463 -14.65 -5.70 19.78
N PHE A 464 -14.47 -4.83 18.79
CA PHE A 464 -15.35 -3.69 18.53
C PHE A 464 -15.48 -3.45 17.03
N VAL A 465 -16.72 -3.38 16.56
CA VAL A 465 -17.06 -3.05 15.15
C VAL A 465 -17.77 -1.70 15.12
N PRO A 466 -17.28 -0.71 14.33
CA PRO A 466 -17.95 0.59 14.17
C PRO A 466 -19.34 0.45 13.54
N ASP A 467 -20.27 1.34 13.88
CA ASP A 467 -21.59 1.40 13.25
C ASP A 467 -21.45 1.86 11.78
N PRO A 468 -21.85 1.05 10.78
CA PRO A 468 -21.75 1.42 9.37
C PRO A 468 -22.60 2.65 8.99
N ARG A 469 -23.60 3.02 9.80
CA ARG A 469 -24.45 4.20 9.60
C ARG A 469 -23.88 5.45 10.24
N ALA A 470 -22.86 5.32 11.08
CA ALA A 470 -22.19 6.45 11.70
C ALA A 470 -21.06 6.98 10.81
N VAL A 471 -20.77 8.27 10.98
CA VAL A 471 -19.61 8.95 10.39
C VAL A 471 -18.73 9.40 11.55
N TYR A 472 -17.62 8.69 11.76
CA TYR A 472 -16.71 8.91 12.88
C TYR A 472 -15.69 10.03 12.60
N CYS A 473 -16.18 11.21 12.21
CA CYS A 473 -15.36 12.40 12.07
C CYS A 473 -16.16 13.66 12.41
N LYS A 474 -15.45 14.78 12.63
CA LYS A 474 -16.08 16.07 12.95
C LYS A 474 -17.02 16.52 11.84
N ASP A 475 -17.99 17.36 12.17
CA ASP A 475 -18.84 18.01 11.18
C ASP A 475 -18.00 18.83 10.19
N VAL A 476 -18.42 18.89 8.92
CA VAL A 476 -17.64 19.53 7.85
C VAL A 476 -17.26 20.99 8.20
N LEU A 477 -18.13 21.68 8.94
CA LEU A 477 -17.93 23.07 9.35
C LEU A 477 -17.00 23.23 10.56
N ASP A 478 -16.87 22.19 11.39
CA ASP A 478 -15.95 22.16 12.54
C ASP A 478 -14.52 21.78 12.12
N ILE A 479 -14.34 21.35 10.86
CA ILE A 479 -13.03 21.14 10.27
C ILE A 479 -12.47 22.51 9.87
N GLU A 480 -11.58 23.04 10.71
CA GLU A 480 -10.97 24.34 10.51
C GLU A 480 -10.44 24.55 9.07
N GLN A 481 -10.91 25.59 8.40
CA GLN A 481 -10.40 25.93 7.08
C GLN A 481 -8.99 26.52 7.14
N PHE A 482 -8.22 26.30 6.09
CA PHE A 482 -6.93 26.94 5.94
C PHE A 482 -7.05 28.37 5.41
N SER A 483 -6.27 29.30 5.96
CA SER A 483 -6.06 30.60 5.33
C SER A 483 -5.39 30.41 3.96
N THR A 484 -5.88 31.11 2.93
CA THR A 484 -5.30 31.10 1.59
C THR A 484 -3.85 31.57 1.62
N VAL A 485 -2.95 30.85 0.96
CA VAL A 485 -1.54 31.24 0.83
C VAL A 485 -1.39 32.27 -0.29
N LYS A 486 -1.11 33.52 0.09
CA LYS A 486 -0.79 34.63 -0.84
C LYS A 486 0.74 34.82 -0.97
N GLY A 487 1.18 35.40 -2.08
CA GLY A 487 2.59 35.78 -2.31
C GLY A 487 3.54 34.62 -2.62
N VAL A 488 3.01 33.46 -3.00
CA VAL A 488 3.81 32.29 -3.41
C VAL A 488 3.54 31.99 -4.88
N ASN A 489 4.59 32.07 -5.69
CA ASN A 489 4.57 31.69 -7.10
C ASN A 489 5.26 30.35 -7.26
N LEU A 490 4.68 29.48 -8.09
CA LEU A 490 5.29 28.21 -8.49
C LEU A 490 6.18 28.47 -9.70
N ASP A 491 7.33 27.83 -9.75
CA ASP A 491 8.35 27.93 -10.80
C ASP A 491 8.81 26.54 -11.28
N GLN A 492 9.74 26.49 -12.23
CA GLN A 492 10.17 25.25 -12.88
C GLN A 492 10.76 24.21 -11.92
N THR A 493 11.39 24.63 -10.81
CA THR A 493 11.96 23.69 -9.83
C THR A 493 10.87 22.93 -9.08
N ASP A 494 9.69 23.54 -8.95
CA ASP A 494 8.52 22.88 -8.37
C ASP A 494 7.97 21.78 -9.31
N ASP A 495 8.00 22.00 -10.63
CA ASP A 495 7.49 21.05 -11.62
C ASP A 495 8.31 19.75 -11.67
N ASP A 496 9.63 19.84 -11.49
CA ASP A 496 10.50 18.66 -11.36
C ASP A 496 10.16 17.82 -10.13
N PHE A 497 9.79 18.49 -9.03
CA PHE A 497 9.30 17.81 -7.82
C PHE A 497 7.92 17.17 -8.05
N TYR A 498 6.99 17.88 -8.72
CA TYR A 498 5.65 17.37 -8.98
C TYR A 498 5.63 16.16 -9.92
N SER A 499 6.52 16.12 -10.92
CA SER A 499 6.67 14.97 -11.81
C SER A 499 7.20 13.74 -11.08
N LYS A 500 8.17 13.89 -10.17
CA LYS A 500 8.67 12.80 -9.30
C LYS A 500 7.61 12.27 -8.34
N PHE A 501 6.71 13.13 -7.89
CA PHE A 501 5.62 12.76 -7.00
C PHE A 501 4.50 11.99 -7.71
N SER A 502 4.16 12.37 -8.94
CA SER A 502 2.95 11.92 -9.64
C SER A 502 3.17 10.64 -10.45
N THR A 503 3.40 9.52 -9.76
CA THR A 503 3.67 8.21 -10.39
C THR A 503 2.43 7.47 -10.91
N GLY A 504 1.22 7.98 -10.65
CA GLY A 504 -0.02 7.35 -11.09
C GLY A 504 -0.45 6.24 -10.14
N SER A 505 -0.83 5.09 -10.69
CA SER A 505 -1.32 3.93 -9.92
C SER A 505 -0.16 3.16 -9.27
N VAL A 506 -0.35 2.70 -8.04
CA VAL A 506 0.58 1.79 -7.35
C VAL A 506 0.12 0.35 -7.60
N SER A 507 1.03 -0.51 -8.07
CA SER A 507 0.67 -1.79 -8.69
C SER A 507 -0.14 -2.73 -7.79
N ILE A 508 0.35 -3.07 -6.59
CA ILE A 508 -0.32 -4.05 -5.74
C ILE A 508 -1.73 -3.58 -5.31
N PRO A 509 -1.91 -2.36 -4.76
CA PRO A 509 -3.24 -1.89 -4.36
C PRO A 509 -4.20 -1.69 -5.54
N TRP A 510 -3.71 -1.29 -6.72
CA TRP A 510 -4.51 -1.17 -7.94
C TRP A 510 -5.02 -2.55 -8.42
N GLN A 511 -4.16 -3.57 -8.39
CA GLN A 511 -4.56 -4.92 -8.78
C GLN A 511 -5.55 -5.53 -7.79
N ASN A 512 -5.33 -5.34 -6.48
CA ASN A 512 -6.30 -5.73 -5.44
C ASN A 512 -7.65 -5.04 -5.66
N GLU A 513 -7.66 -3.73 -5.98
CA GLU A 513 -8.89 -3.02 -6.36
C GLU A 513 -9.63 -3.68 -7.53
N MET A 514 -8.93 -4.04 -8.61
CA MET A 514 -9.57 -4.71 -9.75
C MET A 514 -10.18 -6.05 -9.36
N MET A 515 -9.54 -6.81 -8.47
CA MET A 515 -10.03 -8.11 -8.00
C MET A 515 -11.22 -7.96 -7.05
N GLU A 516 -11.10 -7.16 -5.99
CA GLU A 516 -12.13 -6.91 -4.97
C GLU A 516 -13.43 -6.35 -5.58
N THR A 517 -13.30 -5.49 -6.59
CA THR A 517 -14.46 -4.87 -7.26
C THR A 517 -15.04 -5.73 -8.37
N GLU A 518 -14.58 -6.99 -8.52
CA GLU A 518 -14.98 -7.95 -9.55
C GLU A 518 -14.66 -7.50 -10.99
N CYS A 519 -13.98 -6.36 -11.19
CA CYS A 519 -13.60 -5.87 -12.51
C CYS A 519 -12.66 -6.87 -13.21
N PHE A 520 -11.73 -7.45 -12.47
CA PHE A 520 -10.84 -8.50 -12.96
C PHE A 520 -11.62 -9.70 -13.47
N LYS A 521 -12.52 -10.28 -12.64
CA LYS A 521 -13.33 -11.45 -13.02
C LYS A 521 -14.23 -11.17 -14.23
N GLU A 522 -14.81 -9.98 -14.33
CA GLU A 522 -15.71 -9.61 -15.42
C GLU A 522 -14.99 -9.30 -16.75
N LEU A 523 -13.74 -8.83 -16.70
CA LEU A 523 -12.96 -8.44 -17.88
C LEU A 523 -11.98 -9.52 -18.32
N ASN A 524 -11.42 -10.30 -17.40
CA ASN A 524 -10.41 -11.32 -17.65
C ASN A 524 -11.00 -12.57 -18.31
N LEU A 525 -11.52 -12.41 -19.53
CA LEU A 525 -12.14 -13.46 -20.32
C LEU A 525 -11.20 -13.86 -21.46
N PHE A 526 -11.07 -15.17 -21.68
CA PHE A 526 -10.40 -15.76 -22.83
C PHE A 526 -11.44 -16.22 -23.86
N GLY A 527 -10.99 -16.67 -25.03
CA GLY A 527 -11.86 -17.27 -26.03
C GLY A 527 -12.52 -18.57 -25.54
N PRO A 528 -13.51 -19.09 -26.27
CA PRO A 528 -14.18 -20.35 -25.94
C PRO A 528 -13.16 -21.48 -25.71
N ASN A 529 -13.41 -22.34 -24.71
CA ASN A 529 -12.53 -23.46 -24.35
C ASN A 529 -11.07 -23.06 -24.04
N GLY A 530 -10.84 -21.85 -23.52
CA GLY A 530 -9.49 -21.38 -23.18
C GLY A 530 -8.65 -20.92 -24.37
N THR A 531 -9.28 -20.67 -25.53
CA THR A 531 -8.59 -20.16 -26.72
C THR A 531 -8.23 -18.68 -26.61
N ILE A 532 -7.44 -18.18 -27.57
CA ILE A 532 -7.01 -16.77 -27.63
C ILE A 532 -8.21 -15.86 -27.91
N SER A 533 -8.40 -14.81 -27.10
CA SER A 533 -9.45 -13.80 -27.33
C SER A 533 -9.05 -12.82 -28.46
N PRO A 534 -9.99 -12.12 -29.10
CA PRO A 534 -9.68 -11.22 -30.22
C PRO A 534 -8.65 -10.13 -29.89
N ASP A 535 -8.67 -9.59 -28.68
CA ASP A 535 -7.72 -8.58 -28.19
C ASP A 535 -6.28 -9.11 -28.02
N LEU A 536 -6.12 -10.43 -27.89
CA LEU A 536 -4.84 -11.13 -27.79
C LEU A 536 -4.36 -11.70 -29.15
N ASN A 537 -5.21 -11.68 -30.17
CA ASN A 537 -4.88 -12.30 -31.44
C ASN A 537 -4.04 -11.37 -32.34
N LYS A 538 -2.72 -11.57 -32.32
CA LYS A 538 -1.74 -10.79 -33.11
C LYS A 538 -2.03 -10.72 -34.61
N ASN A 539 -2.77 -11.69 -35.17
CA ASN A 539 -3.09 -11.73 -36.60
C ASN A 539 -4.23 -10.78 -37.01
N TYR A 540 -4.99 -10.24 -36.05
CA TYR A 540 -6.13 -9.34 -36.31
C TYR A 540 -5.97 -8.01 -35.58
N PRO A 541 -4.96 -7.19 -35.94
CA PRO A 541 -4.77 -5.89 -35.30
C PRO A 541 -6.00 -4.99 -35.52
N PRO A 542 -6.32 -4.11 -34.55
CA PRO A 542 -7.47 -3.22 -34.65
C PRO A 542 -7.34 -2.30 -35.87
N GLU A 543 -8.46 -2.04 -36.54
CA GLU A 543 -8.49 -1.07 -37.64
C GLU A 543 -7.93 0.28 -37.15
N PRO A 544 -7.07 0.95 -37.92
CA PRO A 544 -6.55 2.25 -37.55
C PRO A 544 -7.72 3.22 -37.30
N PRO A 545 -7.64 4.07 -36.27
CA PRO A 545 -8.74 4.95 -35.90
C PRO A 545 -9.20 5.75 -37.12
N LYS A 546 -10.49 5.71 -37.42
CA LYS A 546 -11.08 6.44 -38.54
C LYS A 546 -10.67 7.91 -38.43
N LYS A 547 -9.78 8.33 -39.34
CA LYS A 547 -9.32 9.72 -39.47
C LYS A 547 -10.53 10.66 -39.44
N GLY A 548 -10.61 11.50 -38.40
CA GLY A 548 -11.75 12.37 -38.15
C GLY A 548 -12.07 13.28 -39.34
N LEU A 549 -13.29 13.82 -39.37
CA LEU A 549 -13.81 14.65 -40.47
C LEU A 549 -12.85 15.79 -40.86
N LEU A 550 -12.18 16.40 -39.88
CA LEU A 550 -11.16 17.44 -40.09
C LEU A 550 -10.00 16.96 -40.96
N HIS A 551 -9.49 15.75 -40.74
CA HIS A 551 -8.39 15.19 -41.52
C HIS A 551 -8.80 14.84 -42.96
N ARG A 552 -10.08 14.55 -43.21
CA ARG A 552 -10.65 14.44 -44.58
C ARG A 552 -10.80 15.80 -45.25
N ILE A 553 -11.14 16.85 -44.51
CA ILE A 553 -11.30 18.22 -45.03
C ILE A 553 -9.93 18.81 -45.42
N PHE A 554 -8.91 18.66 -44.58
CA PHE A 554 -7.57 19.19 -44.87
C PHE A 554 -6.85 18.46 -46.02
N LYS A 555 -7.13 17.18 -46.25
CA LYS A 555 -6.60 16.46 -47.42
C LYS A 555 -7.28 16.88 -48.73
N ARG A 556 -8.57 17.29 -48.66
CA ARG A 556 -9.34 17.76 -49.82
C ARG A 556 -8.92 19.17 -50.26
N GLN A 557 -8.47 20.01 -49.33
CA GLN A 557 -7.89 21.33 -49.67
C GLN A 557 -6.53 21.23 -50.35
N HIS A 558 -5.68 20.25 -49.99
CA HIS A 558 -4.38 20.09 -50.65
C HIS A 558 -4.46 19.50 -52.07
N GLN A 559 -5.51 18.75 -52.41
CA GLN A 559 -5.70 18.24 -53.78
C GLN A 559 -6.33 19.26 -54.75
N ASN A 560 -6.96 20.32 -54.25
CA ASN A 560 -7.61 21.33 -55.09
C ASN A 560 -6.69 22.50 -55.50
N ASN A 561 -5.48 22.61 -54.95
CA ASN A 561 -4.54 23.70 -55.24
C ASN A 561 -3.38 23.33 -56.20
N SER A 562 -3.42 22.16 -56.86
CA SER A 562 -2.35 21.72 -57.79
C SER A 562 -2.77 21.64 -59.25
N LYS A 563 -3.64 22.53 -59.72
CA LYS A 563 -3.91 22.73 -61.16
C LYS A 563 -3.81 24.20 -61.56
N SER A 564 -2.57 24.67 -61.70
CA SER A 564 -2.25 25.79 -62.59
C SER A 564 -0.74 25.80 -62.87
N ALA A 565 -0.35 25.28 -64.02
CA ALA A 565 0.92 25.65 -64.67
C ALA A 565 0.68 26.91 -65.53
N PRO A 566 1.71 27.73 -65.76
CA PRO A 566 2.31 27.67 -67.10
C PRO A 566 3.83 27.83 -67.14
N ASN A 567 4.44 26.97 -67.98
CA ASN A 567 5.49 27.22 -68.98
C ASN A 567 6.72 28.14 -68.71
N SER A 568 7.88 27.47 -68.75
CA SER A 568 8.90 27.55 -69.82
C SER A 568 10.23 28.31 -69.61
N LYS A 569 11.30 27.51 -69.78
CA LYS A 569 12.59 27.72 -70.50
C LYS A 569 13.80 28.39 -69.84
N ALA A 570 14.94 27.68 -70.09
CA ALA A 570 16.32 28.16 -70.35
C ALA A 570 17.15 28.62 -69.13
N ASN A 571 18.47 28.43 -69.02
CA ASN A 571 19.51 27.59 -69.65
C ASN A 571 20.84 27.89 -68.90
N LEU A 572 21.82 26.98 -69.00
CA LEU A 572 23.29 27.18 -68.92
C LEU A 572 24.04 27.50 -67.58
N ASN A 573 24.87 26.51 -67.21
CA ASN A 573 26.32 26.54 -66.91
C ASN A 573 26.95 27.69 -66.09
N HIS A 574 27.65 27.34 -65.00
CA HIS A 574 29.12 27.48 -64.95
C HIS A 574 29.80 26.67 -63.81
N HIS A 575 30.74 25.87 -64.29
CA HIS A 575 31.96 25.27 -63.73
C HIS A 575 32.73 25.93 -62.56
N ILE A 576 33.52 25.05 -61.89
CA ILE A 576 34.82 25.19 -61.17
C ILE A 576 34.72 25.15 -59.62
N ASN A 577 35.02 24.01 -58.98
CA ASN A 577 36.34 23.47 -58.55
C ASN A 577 37.04 24.30 -57.45
N SER A 578 37.17 23.74 -56.23
CA SER A 578 38.42 23.19 -55.69
C SER A 578 38.48 23.22 -54.15
N ASN A 579 38.56 22.03 -53.56
CA ASN A 579 39.57 21.56 -52.63
C ASN A 579 39.93 22.32 -51.32
N HIS A 580 39.64 21.60 -50.22
CA HIS A 580 40.58 21.07 -49.21
C HIS A 580 40.99 21.84 -47.93
N VAL A 581 41.02 21.03 -46.85
CA VAL A 581 41.92 21.04 -45.65
C VAL A 581 41.47 21.94 -44.48
N SER A 582 40.79 21.41 -43.45
CA SER A 582 41.31 20.87 -42.16
C SER A 582 42.18 21.87 -41.37
N SER A 583 41.88 22.26 -40.14
CA SER A 583 41.95 21.45 -38.91
C SER A 583 41.86 22.37 -37.67
N ASN A 584 41.67 21.76 -36.49
CA ASN A 584 41.97 22.24 -35.11
C ASN A 584 41.00 23.27 -34.49
N SER A 585 40.27 23.01 -33.39
CA SER A 585 40.55 22.48 -32.04
C SER A 585 40.66 23.61 -30.98
N THR A 586 40.28 23.27 -29.74
CA THR A 586 40.28 24.07 -28.49
C THR A 586 39.17 25.13 -28.39
N GLY A 587 38.52 25.38 -27.26
CA GLY A 587 38.66 24.90 -25.89
C GLY A 587 37.92 25.89 -24.98
N SER A 588 37.17 25.33 -24.03
CA SER A 588 36.76 25.86 -22.72
C SER A 588 36.44 27.36 -22.51
N SER A 589 35.23 27.61 -22.01
CA SER A 589 34.97 28.29 -20.73
C SER A 589 33.62 27.86 -20.19
#